data_AF-A0A4U0WJ89-F1
#
_entry.id   AF-A0A4U0WJ89-F1
#
_cell.length_a   1.000
_cell.length_b   1.000
_cell.length_c   1.000
_cell.angle_alpha   90.00
_cell.angle_beta   90.00
_cell.angle_gamma   90.00
#
_symmetry.space_group_name_H-M   'P 1'
#
loop_
_entity.id
_entity.type
_entity.pdbx_description
1 polymer ?
#
loop_
_entity_poly.entity_id
_entity_poly.type
_entity_poly.pdbx_seq_one_letter_code
_entity_poly.pdbx_strand_id
1 'polypeptide(L)'
;MDDGLGNPSANDLEDEHVAGAPIAEEGPAASLRAAVDRELSSGKPLSASWRAEPLSEAESCKVIKILEACRDRDVEALAALATSRHGLVEDEIRRAAWPVLLGCSGDAYKQQRPWQSLPPHKDEDQVRLDVNRSFVYYPSNESEKQIDHRKQELSNLITEVLRRHPSLCYFQGYHDIVQVLLLVLGADKAAPSVAHLSLLRIRDFMLPALSAAISHLKLLPSILYAQDSEL
;
A
#
# COMPACT_ATOMS: atom_id res chain seq x y z
N MET A 1 -43.40 57.32 -52.38
CA MET A 1 -43.05 56.07 -51.67
C MET A 1 -41.76 56.39 -50.95
N ASP A 2 -41.63 56.39 -49.64
CA ASP A 2 -42.50 56.20 -48.48
C ASP A 2 -41.61 56.63 -47.29
N ASP A 3 -42.22 56.80 -46.14
CA ASP A 3 -41.77 57.41 -44.89
C ASP A 3 -40.48 56.86 -44.24
N GLY A 4 -39.99 57.58 -43.20
CA GLY A 4 -39.46 56.86 -42.02
C GLY A 4 -38.31 57.51 -41.25
N LEU A 5 -38.66 58.13 -40.13
CA LEU A 5 -37.86 58.70 -39.04
C LEU A 5 -36.92 57.69 -38.33
N GLY A 6 -35.86 58.19 -37.69
CA GLY A 6 -35.23 57.51 -36.53
C GLY A 6 -33.78 57.88 -36.24
N ASN A 7 -33.55 58.70 -35.22
CA ASN A 7 -32.25 59.11 -34.66
C ASN A 7 -31.92 58.24 -33.39
N PRO A 8 -30.90 58.53 -32.55
CA PRO A 8 -29.73 57.68 -32.24
C PRO A 8 -29.68 57.13 -30.79
N SER A 9 -28.67 56.30 -30.44
CA SER A 9 -28.03 56.21 -29.10
C SER A 9 -27.03 55.04 -29.07
N ALA A 10 -25.76 55.24 -28.68
CA ALA A 10 -25.26 55.24 -27.31
C ALA A 10 -25.54 53.90 -26.59
N ASN A 11 -24.56 52.98 -26.67
CA ASN A 11 -24.52 51.82 -25.80
C ASN A 11 -23.72 52.17 -24.56
N ASP A 12 -24.46 52.39 -23.48
CA ASP A 12 -24.07 52.09 -22.11
C ASP A 12 -23.75 50.59 -22.00
N LEU A 13 -22.61 50.25 -21.42
CA LEU A 13 -22.37 48.91 -20.87
C LEU A 13 -21.89 49.06 -19.44
N GLU A 14 -22.59 48.34 -18.60
CA GLU A 14 -22.75 48.51 -17.17
C GLU A 14 -21.50 48.08 -16.37
N ASP A 15 -21.31 48.77 -15.26
CA ASP A 15 -20.53 48.34 -14.10
C ASP A 15 -21.06 46.99 -13.60
N GLU A 16 -20.27 45.91 -13.72
CA GLU A 16 -20.44 44.72 -12.88
C GLU A 16 -19.21 44.50 -12.00
N HIS A 17 -19.44 44.73 -10.71
CA HIS A 17 -18.57 44.48 -9.59
C HIS A 17 -18.39 42.96 -9.41
N VAL A 18 -17.34 42.38 -10.00
CA VAL A 18 -16.98 40.97 -9.74
C VAL A 18 -16.26 40.90 -8.40
N ALA A 19 -17.00 40.52 -7.37
CA ALA A 19 -16.46 40.08 -6.08
C ALA A 19 -15.54 38.87 -6.32
N GLY A 20 -14.23 39.07 -6.13
CA GLY A 20 -13.25 37.99 -6.11
C GLY A 20 -13.51 37.05 -4.94
N ALA A 21 -14.15 35.90 -5.20
CA ALA A 21 -14.16 34.79 -4.27
C ALA A 21 -12.73 34.22 -4.16
N PRO A 22 -12.24 33.88 -2.95
CA PRO A 22 -10.95 33.24 -2.82
C PRO A 22 -11.04 31.84 -3.43
N ILE A 23 -10.22 31.56 -4.44
CA ILE A 23 -10.00 30.19 -4.91
C ILE A 23 -9.20 29.52 -3.80
N ALA A 24 -9.90 28.81 -2.90
CA ALA A 24 -9.25 27.90 -1.98
C ALA A 24 -8.64 26.78 -2.83
N GLU A 25 -7.32 26.77 -2.98
CA GLU A 25 -6.61 25.59 -3.45
C GLU A 25 -6.86 24.46 -2.45
N GLU A 26 -7.80 23.56 -2.76
CA GLU A 26 -7.96 22.32 -2.04
C GLU A 26 -6.68 21.50 -2.22
N GLY A 27 -5.84 21.50 -1.18
CA GLY A 27 -4.61 20.73 -1.20
C GLY A 27 -4.86 19.22 -1.40
N PRO A 28 -3.82 18.44 -1.77
CA PRO A 28 -3.92 17.00 -2.04
C PRO A 28 -4.58 16.18 -0.93
N ALA A 29 -4.50 16.70 0.31
CA ALA A 29 -5.14 16.24 1.53
C ALA A 29 -6.68 16.19 1.48
N ALA A 30 -7.29 17.30 1.05
CA ALA A 30 -8.74 17.45 0.94
C ALA A 30 -9.26 16.56 -0.19
N SER A 31 -8.49 16.46 -1.28
CA SER A 31 -8.79 15.58 -2.41
C SER A 31 -8.76 14.09 -2.02
N LEU A 32 -7.76 13.65 -1.24
CA LEU A 32 -7.69 12.27 -0.77
C LEU A 32 -8.79 11.95 0.24
N ARG A 33 -9.09 12.87 1.16
CA ARG A 33 -10.20 12.74 2.11
C ARG A 33 -11.53 12.67 1.38
N ALA A 34 -11.77 13.54 0.39
CA ALA A 34 -12.96 13.52 -0.44
C ALA A 34 -13.06 12.26 -1.33
N ALA A 35 -11.93 11.70 -1.78
CA ALA A 35 -11.89 10.43 -2.49
C ALA A 35 -12.27 9.28 -1.56
N VAL A 36 -11.67 9.21 -0.36
CA VAL A 36 -12.02 8.23 0.67
C VAL A 36 -13.49 8.34 1.08
N ASP A 37 -14.00 9.55 1.30
CA ASP A 37 -15.41 9.80 1.64
C ASP A 37 -16.35 9.37 0.50
N ARG A 38 -15.94 9.54 -0.77
CA ARG A 38 -16.69 9.11 -1.95
C ARG A 38 -16.65 7.59 -2.15
N GLU A 39 -15.50 6.95 -1.87
CA GLU A 39 -15.34 5.50 -1.90
C GLU A 39 -16.16 4.84 -0.76
N LEU A 40 -16.12 5.41 0.46
CA LEU A 40 -16.93 5.02 1.62
C LEU A 40 -18.43 5.16 1.32
N SER A 41 -18.83 6.22 0.60
CA SER A 41 -20.21 6.40 0.14
C SER A 41 -20.61 5.41 -0.98
N SER A 42 -19.66 4.82 -1.70
CA SER A 42 -19.93 3.88 -2.81
C SER A 42 -20.10 2.42 -2.36
N GLY A 43 -19.74 2.10 -1.11
CA GLY A 43 -19.98 0.80 -0.49
C GLY A 43 -19.23 -0.39 -1.12
N LYS A 44 -18.20 -0.16 -1.96
CA LYS A 44 -17.40 -1.25 -2.55
C LYS A 44 -15.92 -1.13 -2.19
N PRO A 45 -15.41 -2.04 -1.34
CA PRO A 45 -13.99 -2.09 -1.04
C PRO A 45 -13.23 -2.88 -2.14
N LEU A 46 -11.97 -2.50 -2.41
CA LEU A 46 -11.13 -3.09 -3.48
C LEU A 46 -10.49 -4.43 -3.07
N SER A 47 -10.39 -4.70 -1.77
CA SER A 47 -10.48 -6.05 -1.21
C SER A 47 -11.84 -6.15 -0.52
N ALA A 48 -12.45 -7.32 -0.41
CA ALA A 48 -13.61 -7.45 0.48
C ALA A 48 -13.13 -7.12 1.90
N SER A 49 -13.35 -5.88 2.37
CA SER A 49 -13.03 -5.48 3.75
C SER A 49 -13.63 -6.57 4.63
N TRP A 50 -12.78 -7.21 5.42
CA TRP A 50 -13.17 -8.33 6.29
C TRP A 50 -14.23 -7.89 7.32
N ARG A 51 -14.49 -6.59 7.43
CA ARG A 51 -15.46 -5.98 8.33
C ARG A 51 -16.75 -5.64 7.57
N ALA A 52 -17.86 -6.17 8.07
CA ALA A 52 -19.21 -5.85 7.57
C ALA A 52 -19.80 -4.57 8.19
N GLU A 53 -19.32 -4.17 9.36
CA GLU A 53 -19.83 -3.03 10.12
C GLU A 53 -19.14 -1.70 9.76
N PRO A 54 -19.88 -0.58 9.73
CA PRO A 54 -19.30 0.75 9.55
C PRO A 54 -18.26 1.11 10.63
N LEU A 55 -17.36 2.03 10.30
CA LEU A 55 -16.41 2.58 11.27
C LEU A 55 -17.14 3.36 12.37
N SER A 56 -16.73 3.13 13.62
CA SER A 56 -17.14 3.98 14.73
C SER A 56 -16.55 5.40 14.58
N GLU A 57 -17.15 6.39 15.24
CA GLU A 57 -16.66 7.77 15.23
C GLU A 57 -15.18 7.87 15.66
N ALA A 58 -14.78 7.08 16.66
CA ALA A 58 -13.40 7.02 17.11
C ALA A 58 -12.45 6.44 16.06
N GLU A 59 -12.88 5.41 15.31
CA GLU A 59 -12.10 4.82 14.22
C GLU A 59 -11.98 5.80 13.05
N SER A 60 -13.07 6.47 12.67
CA SER A 60 -13.06 7.51 11.64
C SER A 60 -12.11 8.66 11.99
N CYS A 61 -12.12 9.13 13.24
CA CYS A 61 -11.17 10.13 13.72
C CYS A 61 -9.72 9.61 13.63
N LYS A 62 -9.48 8.35 13.96
CA LYS A 62 -8.17 7.72 13.86
C LYS A 62 -7.69 7.62 12.41
N VAL A 63 -8.56 7.25 11.49
CA VAL A 63 -8.27 7.19 10.05
C VAL A 63 -7.76 8.53 9.54
N ILE A 64 -8.43 9.64 9.90
CA ILE A 64 -8.01 11.00 9.52
C ILE A 64 -6.57 11.27 9.99
N LYS A 65 -6.26 10.97 11.26
CA LYS A 65 -4.92 11.16 11.82
C LYS A 65 -3.86 10.31 11.12
N ILE A 66 -4.19 9.07 10.75
CA ILE A 66 -3.28 8.20 10.00
C ILE A 66 -2.99 8.81 8.63
N LEU A 67 -4.02 9.28 7.92
CA LEU A 67 -3.84 9.88 6.58
C LEU A 67 -3.06 11.20 6.63
N GLU A 68 -3.24 12.00 7.68
CA GLU A 68 -2.41 13.18 7.95
C GLU A 68 -0.94 12.79 8.16
N ALA A 69 -0.68 11.83 9.04
CA ALA A 69 0.69 11.36 9.29
C ALA A 69 1.34 10.72 8.03
N CYS A 70 0.56 10.03 7.18
CA CYS A 70 1.04 9.53 5.89
C CYS A 70 1.50 10.66 4.95
N ARG A 71 0.71 11.74 4.87
CA ARG A 71 0.98 12.90 4.01
C ARG A 71 2.25 13.60 4.46
N ASP A 72 2.39 13.80 5.76
CA ASP A 72 3.52 14.50 6.36
C ASP A 72 4.75 13.58 6.50
N ARG A 73 4.61 12.30 6.13
CA ARG A 73 5.61 11.23 6.32
C ARG A 73 6.11 11.14 7.76
N ASP A 74 5.22 11.40 8.72
CA ASP A 74 5.49 11.29 10.14
C ASP A 74 5.45 9.82 10.58
N VAL A 75 6.61 9.16 10.46
CA VAL A 75 6.78 7.73 10.77
C VAL A 75 6.54 7.45 12.25
N GLU A 76 6.87 8.39 13.15
CA GLU A 76 6.69 8.22 14.60
C GLU A 76 5.20 8.23 14.96
N ALA A 77 4.44 9.21 14.45
CA ALA A 77 3.00 9.26 14.63
C ALA A 77 2.30 8.05 14.00
N LEU A 78 2.72 7.63 12.80
CA LEU A 78 2.19 6.43 12.15
C LEU A 78 2.46 5.17 12.98
N ALA A 79 3.66 5.01 13.53
CA ALA A 79 4.01 3.89 14.37
C ALA A 79 3.13 3.86 15.63
N ALA A 80 2.97 4.99 16.32
CA ALA A 80 2.13 5.11 17.51
C ALA A 80 0.65 4.79 17.21
N LEU A 81 0.12 5.27 16.08
CA LEU A 81 -1.24 4.98 15.64
C LEU A 81 -1.40 3.50 15.26
N ALA A 82 -0.42 2.91 14.58
CA ALA A 82 -0.43 1.51 14.18
C ALA A 82 -0.36 0.53 15.36
N THR A 83 0.33 0.89 16.45
CA THR A 83 0.43 0.05 17.66
C THR A 83 -0.69 0.28 18.67
N SER A 84 -1.50 1.33 18.50
CA SER A 84 -2.68 1.58 19.34
C SER A 84 -3.88 0.70 18.95
N ARG A 85 -4.92 0.68 19.80
CA ARG A 85 -6.13 -0.16 19.62
C ARG A 85 -6.68 -0.10 18.18
N HIS A 86 -7.06 -1.26 17.64
CA HIS A 86 -7.53 -1.46 16.25
C HIS A 86 -6.47 -1.24 15.14
N GLY A 87 -5.23 -0.89 15.49
CA GLY A 87 -4.13 -0.73 14.54
C GLY A 87 -4.45 0.26 13.41
N LEU A 88 -4.07 -0.08 12.19
CA LEU A 88 -4.33 0.76 11.00
C LEU A 88 -5.76 0.67 10.46
N VAL A 89 -6.68 0.07 11.22
CA VAL A 89 -8.13 0.00 10.92
C VAL A 89 -8.42 -0.91 9.70
N GLU A 90 -8.20 -0.44 8.47
CA GLU A 90 -8.63 -1.11 7.22
C GLU A 90 -7.52 -1.18 6.16
N ASP A 91 -7.70 -2.03 5.15
CA ASP A 91 -6.68 -2.28 4.12
C ASP A 91 -6.42 -1.03 3.28
N GLU A 92 -7.44 -0.22 3.01
CA GLU A 92 -7.38 1.08 2.35
C GLU A 92 -6.37 2.00 3.05
N ILE A 93 -6.38 1.98 4.38
CA ILE A 93 -5.49 2.80 5.20
C ILE A 93 -4.10 2.17 5.26
N ARG A 94 -4.01 0.84 5.35
CA ARG A 94 -2.73 0.12 5.23
C ARG A 94 -2.05 0.39 3.90
N ARG A 95 -2.79 0.50 2.78
CA ARG A 95 -2.25 0.86 1.46
C ARG A 95 -1.56 2.22 1.44
N ALA A 96 -2.04 3.18 2.21
CA ALA A 96 -1.40 4.48 2.36
C ALA A 96 -0.21 4.41 3.36
N ALA A 97 -0.40 3.74 4.49
CA ALA A 97 0.54 3.79 5.61
C ALA A 97 1.75 2.84 5.46
N TRP A 98 1.56 1.62 4.94
CA TRP A 98 2.63 0.62 4.87
C TRP A 98 3.83 1.07 4.03
N PRO A 99 3.66 1.66 2.83
CA PRO A 99 4.80 2.17 2.07
C PRO A 99 5.59 3.24 2.83
N VAL A 100 4.91 4.10 3.61
CA VAL A 100 5.54 5.14 4.42
C VAL A 100 6.31 4.54 5.59
N LEU A 101 5.69 3.61 6.33
CA LEU A 101 6.32 2.88 7.45
C LEU A 101 7.53 2.05 7.00
N LEU A 102 7.50 1.53 5.76
CA LEU A 102 8.61 0.81 5.15
C LEU A 102 9.67 1.75 4.55
N GLY A 103 9.46 3.07 4.53
CA GLY A 103 10.40 4.02 3.93
C GLY A 103 10.47 3.96 2.40
N CYS A 104 9.45 3.43 1.73
CA CYS A 104 9.45 3.26 0.28
C CYS A 104 9.24 4.61 -0.44
N SER A 105 10.17 4.96 -1.34
CA SER A 105 9.98 6.05 -2.30
C SER A 105 9.66 5.45 -3.67
N GLY A 106 8.39 5.54 -4.09
CA GLY A 106 7.86 4.84 -5.26
C GLY A 106 8.48 5.22 -6.61
N ASP A 107 9.26 6.30 -6.68
CA ASP A 107 9.77 6.84 -7.95
C ASP A 107 10.91 6.00 -8.53
N ALA A 108 11.77 5.42 -7.67
CA ALA A 108 12.93 4.65 -8.11
C ALA A 108 12.57 3.30 -8.76
N TYR A 109 11.39 2.75 -8.45
CA TYR A 109 10.96 1.45 -8.96
C TYR A 109 10.29 1.56 -10.34
N LYS A 110 9.65 2.69 -10.64
CA LYS A 110 8.92 2.93 -11.90
C LYS A 110 9.81 3.16 -13.12
N GLN A 111 11.05 3.63 -12.91
CA GLN A 111 11.97 3.98 -14.00
C GLN A 111 12.84 2.80 -14.48
N GLN A 112 12.61 1.59 -13.96
CA GLN A 112 13.43 0.44 -14.29
C GLN A 112 12.91 -0.30 -15.52
N ARG A 113 13.80 -0.98 -16.24
CA ARG A 113 13.41 -1.85 -17.35
C ARG A 113 12.49 -2.97 -16.87
N PRO A 114 11.61 -3.53 -17.73
CA PRO A 114 10.73 -4.63 -17.37
C PRO A 114 11.52 -5.82 -16.80
N TRP A 115 11.07 -6.38 -15.69
CA TRP A 115 11.79 -7.44 -14.98
C TRP A 115 11.89 -8.75 -15.75
N GLN A 116 10.95 -8.97 -16.67
CA GLN A 116 10.95 -10.10 -17.58
C GLN A 116 12.19 -10.10 -18.48
N SER A 117 12.81 -8.93 -18.71
CA SER A 117 14.08 -8.80 -19.44
C SER A 117 15.32 -9.07 -18.60
N LEU A 118 15.19 -9.23 -17.27
CA LEU A 118 16.30 -9.57 -16.39
C LEU A 118 16.59 -11.08 -16.45
N PRO A 119 17.85 -11.51 -16.24
CA PRO A 119 18.19 -12.92 -16.18
C PRO A 119 17.31 -13.67 -15.15
N PRO A 120 16.98 -14.94 -15.41
CA PRO A 120 16.28 -15.78 -14.44
C PRO A 120 17.04 -15.88 -13.12
N HIS A 121 16.31 -15.89 -12.01
CA HIS A 121 16.85 -16.13 -10.70
C HIS A 121 16.96 -17.65 -10.43
N LYS A 122 18.00 -18.07 -9.71
CA LYS A 122 18.28 -19.48 -9.39
C LYS A 122 17.16 -20.19 -8.62
N ASP A 123 16.36 -19.43 -7.88
CA ASP A 123 15.34 -19.95 -6.96
C ASP A 123 13.90 -19.96 -7.54
N GLU A 124 13.70 -19.61 -8.82
CA GLU A 124 12.36 -19.51 -9.43
C GLU A 124 11.56 -20.83 -9.38
N ASP A 125 12.23 -21.97 -9.47
CA ASP A 125 11.56 -23.27 -9.34
C ASP A 125 11.00 -23.50 -7.92
N GLN A 126 11.74 -23.07 -6.89
CA GLN A 126 11.26 -23.16 -5.51
C GLN A 126 10.06 -22.23 -5.30
N VAL A 127 10.12 -21.01 -5.85
CA VAL A 127 9.00 -20.06 -5.82
C VAL A 127 7.74 -20.69 -6.42
N ARG A 128 7.85 -21.31 -7.60
CA ARG A 128 6.72 -21.99 -8.27
C ARG A 128 6.12 -23.09 -7.39
N LEU A 129 6.94 -23.94 -6.80
CA LEU A 129 6.48 -25.04 -5.94
C LEU A 129 5.74 -24.53 -4.70
N ASP A 130 6.27 -23.48 -4.06
CA ASP A 130 5.71 -22.93 -2.83
C ASP A 130 4.42 -22.14 -3.09
N VAL A 131 4.39 -21.33 -4.14
CA VAL A 131 3.20 -20.55 -4.53
C VAL A 131 2.02 -21.45 -4.92
N ASN A 132 2.28 -22.62 -5.52
CA ASN A 132 1.24 -23.59 -5.81
C ASN A 132 0.47 -24.05 -4.55
N ARG A 133 1.10 -23.96 -3.38
CA ARG A 133 0.53 -24.32 -2.07
C ARG A 133 0.01 -23.09 -1.29
N SER A 134 0.02 -21.89 -1.88
CA SER A 134 -0.49 -20.65 -1.26
C SER A 134 -2.00 -20.48 -1.45
N PHE A 135 -2.58 -19.54 -0.69
CA PHE A 135 -4.02 -19.19 -0.70
C PHE A 135 -4.97 -20.35 -0.34
N VAL A 136 -4.52 -21.32 0.46
CA VAL A 136 -5.35 -22.46 0.89
C VAL A 136 -6.45 -22.05 1.87
N TYR A 137 -6.15 -21.13 2.78
CA TYR A 137 -7.06 -20.75 3.88
C TYR A 137 -7.67 -19.35 3.73
N TYR A 138 -7.01 -18.46 2.99
CA TYR A 138 -7.45 -17.08 2.80
C TYR A 138 -6.88 -16.53 1.48
N PRO A 139 -7.63 -15.69 0.75
CA PRO A 139 -8.99 -15.21 1.01
C PRO A 139 -10.08 -16.29 0.85
N SER A 140 -11.12 -16.23 1.69
CA SER A 140 -12.26 -17.15 1.61
C SER A 140 -13.24 -16.75 0.50
N ASN A 141 -14.02 -17.72 0.01
CA ASN A 141 -15.06 -17.53 -1.01
C ASN A 141 -14.57 -17.11 -2.40
N GLU A 142 -13.31 -17.39 -2.74
CA GLU A 142 -12.80 -17.21 -4.10
C GLU A 142 -12.96 -18.48 -4.95
N SER A 143 -13.26 -18.29 -6.22
CA SER A 143 -13.24 -19.37 -7.21
C SER A 143 -11.80 -19.83 -7.50
N GLU A 144 -11.63 -21.06 -7.97
CA GLU A 144 -10.31 -21.58 -8.38
C GLU A 144 -9.60 -20.65 -9.37
N LYS A 145 -10.33 -20.06 -10.33
CA LYS A 145 -9.78 -19.10 -11.28
C LYS A 145 -9.22 -17.84 -10.62
N GLN A 146 -9.88 -17.33 -9.58
CA GLN A 146 -9.39 -16.18 -8.81
C GLN A 146 -8.15 -16.56 -8.01
N ILE A 147 -8.16 -17.73 -7.36
CA ILE A 147 -7.00 -18.26 -6.62
C ILE A 147 -5.80 -18.43 -7.56
N ASP A 148 -5.98 -19.03 -8.73
CA ASP A 148 -4.93 -19.22 -9.73
C ASP A 148 -4.38 -17.89 -10.24
N HIS A 149 -5.27 -16.90 -10.44
CA HIS A 149 -4.84 -15.55 -10.79
C HIS A 149 -3.95 -14.94 -9.69
N ARG A 150 -4.34 -15.03 -8.42
CA ARG A 150 -3.53 -14.55 -7.30
C ARG A 150 -2.21 -15.29 -7.15
N LYS A 151 -2.19 -16.61 -7.39
CA LYS A 151 -0.95 -17.40 -7.43
C LYS A 151 -0.02 -16.88 -8.53
N GLN A 152 -0.55 -16.55 -9.70
CA GLN A 152 0.24 -15.95 -10.77
C GLN A 152 0.79 -14.57 -10.37
N GLU A 153 -0.03 -13.71 -9.76
CA GLU A 153 0.41 -12.40 -9.26
C GLU A 153 1.51 -12.54 -8.19
N LEU A 154 1.34 -13.47 -7.24
CA LEU A 154 2.32 -13.76 -6.19
C LEU A 154 3.64 -14.27 -6.76
N SER A 155 3.58 -15.22 -7.70
CA SER A 155 4.76 -15.76 -8.38
C SER A 155 5.51 -14.66 -9.14
N ASN A 156 4.78 -13.83 -9.89
CA ASN A 156 5.35 -12.69 -10.62
C ASN A 156 6.03 -11.72 -9.66
N LEU A 157 5.36 -11.32 -8.58
CA LEU A 157 5.86 -10.36 -7.60
C LEU A 157 7.14 -10.84 -6.91
N ILE A 158 7.18 -12.11 -6.47
CA ILE A 158 8.37 -12.70 -5.85
C ILE A 158 9.52 -12.77 -6.88
N THR A 159 9.24 -13.25 -8.09
CA THR A 159 10.24 -13.37 -9.16
C THR A 159 10.81 -12.01 -9.57
N GLU A 160 9.96 -11.00 -9.68
CA GLU A 160 10.30 -9.61 -9.95
C GLU A 160 11.32 -9.05 -8.96
N VAL A 161 11.10 -9.30 -7.65
CA VAL A 161 12.01 -8.85 -6.59
C VAL A 161 13.32 -9.62 -6.64
N LEU A 162 13.29 -10.94 -6.79
CA LEU A 162 14.50 -11.78 -6.84
C LEU A 162 15.37 -11.47 -8.08
N ARG A 163 14.77 -11.27 -9.25
CA ARG A 163 15.52 -10.91 -10.47
C ARG A 163 16.17 -9.53 -10.39
N ARG A 164 15.52 -8.57 -9.71
CA ARG A 164 16.12 -7.25 -9.46
C ARG A 164 17.21 -7.28 -8.40
N HIS A 165 17.15 -8.23 -7.49
CA HIS A 165 18.09 -8.37 -6.38
C HIS A 165 18.68 -9.79 -6.36
N PRO A 166 19.50 -10.16 -7.35
CA PRO A 166 19.97 -11.54 -7.55
C PRO A 166 20.91 -12.07 -6.46
N SER A 167 21.28 -11.23 -5.49
CA SER A 167 22.02 -11.60 -4.30
C SER A 167 21.13 -12.20 -3.20
N LEU A 168 19.81 -11.97 -3.26
CA LEU A 168 18.84 -12.56 -2.34
C LEU A 168 18.69 -14.06 -2.63
N CYS A 169 18.66 -14.87 -1.59
CA CYS A 169 18.30 -16.28 -1.64
C CYS A 169 16.87 -16.44 -1.12
N TYR A 170 16.03 -17.14 -1.87
CA TYR A 170 14.68 -17.47 -1.42
C TYR A 170 14.74 -18.43 -0.22
N PHE A 171 13.86 -18.24 0.76
CA PHE A 171 13.63 -19.20 1.84
C PHE A 171 12.17 -19.63 1.88
N GLN A 172 11.93 -20.89 2.27
CA GLN A 172 10.57 -21.43 2.40
C GLN A 172 9.80 -20.67 3.49
N GLY A 173 8.65 -20.12 3.11
CA GLY A 173 7.82 -19.22 3.95
C GLY A 173 7.91 -17.75 3.55
N TYR A 174 8.83 -17.36 2.66
CA TYR A 174 8.86 -16.00 2.13
C TYR A 174 7.56 -15.65 1.37
N HIS A 175 6.96 -16.63 0.67
CA HIS A 175 5.68 -16.44 -0.02
C HIS A 175 4.54 -16.08 0.93
N ASP A 176 4.53 -16.59 2.17
CA ASP A 176 3.52 -16.24 3.19
C ASP A 176 3.62 -14.78 3.64
N ILE A 177 4.82 -14.20 3.62
CA ILE A 177 5.01 -12.77 3.89
C ILE A 177 4.53 -11.96 2.69
N VAL A 178 4.97 -12.32 1.48
CA VAL A 178 4.68 -11.56 0.26
C VAL A 178 3.20 -11.61 -0.10
N GLN A 179 2.49 -12.72 0.13
CA GLN A 179 1.05 -12.80 -0.13
C GLN A 179 0.25 -11.78 0.68
N VAL A 180 0.67 -11.49 1.92
CA VAL A 180 -0.01 -10.48 2.76
C VAL A 180 0.18 -9.08 2.17
N LEU A 181 1.39 -8.76 1.72
CA LEU A 181 1.66 -7.49 1.06
C LEU A 181 0.90 -7.40 -0.28
N LEU A 182 0.82 -8.49 -1.04
CA LEU A 182 0.06 -8.54 -2.28
C LEU A 182 -1.44 -8.29 -2.05
N LEU A 183 -2.04 -8.97 -1.07
CA LEU A 183 -3.47 -8.86 -0.78
C LEU A 183 -3.87 -7.46 -0.31
N VAL A 184 -2.98 -6.78 0.42
CA VAL A 184 -3.23 -5.41 0.90
C VAL A 184 -2.91 -4.36 -0.15
N LEU A 185 -1.70 -4.41 -0.74
CA LEU A 185 -1.16 -3.36 -1.63
C LEU A 185 -1.57 -3.51 -3.09
N GLY A 186 -1.93 -4.73 -3.52
CA GLY A 186 -2.17 -5.07 -4.93
C GLY A 186 -0.88 -5.28 -5.73
N ALA A 187 -0.99 -6.01 -6.84
CA ALA A 187 0.16 -6.41 -7.66
C ALA A 187 1.00 -5.23 -8.16
N ASP A 188 0.35 -4.13 -8.57
CA ASP A 188 1.02 -2.96 -9.16
C ASP A 188 1.88 -2.17 -8.17
N LYS A 189 1.53 -2.20 -6.88
CA LYS A 189 2.13 -1.34 -5.84
C LYS A 189 2.92 -2.10 -4.79
N ALA A 190 2.82 -3.43 -4.75
CA ALA A 190 3.48 -4.25 -3.74
C ALA A 190 5.01 -4.33 -3.96
N ALA A 191 5.48 -4.34 -5.21
CA ALA A 191 6.87 -4.66 -5.53
C ALA A 191 7.93 -3.78 -4.83
N PRO A 192 7.79 -2.44 -4.76
CA PRO A 192 8.71 -1.60 -4.00
C PRO A 192 8.73 -1.94 -2.50
N SER A 193 7.56 -2.20 -1.92
CA SER A 193 7.41 -2.52 -0.49
C SER A 193 8.01 -3.87 -0.14
N VAL A 194 7.79 -4.87 -1.00
CA VAL A 194 8.37 -6.20 -0.86
C VAL A 194 9.89 -6.12 -1.00
N ALA A 195 10.41 -5.42 -2.02
CA ALA A 195 11.85 -5.26 -2.19
C ALA A 195 12.51 -4.58 -0.97
N HIS A 196 11.90 -3.51 -0.46
CA HIS A 196 12.42 -2.79 0.71
C HIS A 196 12.42 -3.68 1.96
N LEU A 197 11.31 -4.39 2.21
CA LEU A 197 11.20 -5.34 3.32
C LEU A 197 12.30 -6.41 3.23
N SER A 198 12.49 -6.99 2.04
CA SER A 198 13.46 -8.04 1.78
C SER A 198 14.91 -7.59 1.91
N LEU A 199 15.22 -6.37 1.49
CA LEU A 199 16.58 -5.84 1.54
C LEU A 199 16.97 -5.29 2.92
N LEU A 200 16.01 -4.83 3.73
CA LEU A 200 16.33 -4.14 4.99
C LEU A 200 15.81 -4.84 6.25
N ARG A 201 14.62 -5.44 6.23
CA ARG A 201 14.00 -6.00 7.44
C ARG A 201 14.28 -7.48 7.61
N ILE A 202 14.15 -8.25 6.52
CA ILE A 202 14.29 -9.72 6.56
C ILE A 202 15.51 -10.22 5.77
N ARG A 203 16.40 -9.30 5.36
CA ARG A 203 17.60 -9.58 4.56
C ARG A 203 18.41 -10.75 5.10
N ASP A 204 18.60 -10.78 6.41
CA ASP A 204 19.46 -11.75 7.08
C ASP A 204 18.92 -13.20 6.99
N PHE A 205 17.63 -13.37 6.69
CA PHE A 205 17.02 -14.67 6.36
C PHE A 205 17.12 -15.02 4.87
N MET A 206 17.46 -14.05 4.02
CA MET A 206 17.62 -14.18 2.57
C MET A 206 19.08 -14.18 2.13
N LEU A 207 20.03 -14.37 3.06
CA LEU A 207 21.45 -14.54 2.73
C LEU A 207 21.75 -16.00 2.37
N PRO A 208 22.83 -16.29 1.62
CA PRO A 208 23.24 -17.66 1.30
C PRO A 208 23.55 -18.53 2.53
N ALA A 209 23.89 -17.93 3.66
CA ALA A 209 24.21 -18.61 4.90
C ALA A 209 23.26 -18.16 6.02
N LEU A 210 22.84 -19.11 6.86
CA LEU A 210 21.91 -18.86 7.97
C LEU A 210 22.58 -18.19 9.18
N SER A 211 23.88 -17.87 9.13
CA SER A 211 24.64 -17.34 10.27
C SER A 211 24.07 -16.03 10.81
N ALA A 212 23.54 -15.17 9.94
CA ALA A 212 22.89 -13.93 10.34
C ALA A 212 21.57 -14.20 11.08
N ALA A 213 20.70 -15.05 10.52
CA ALA A 213 19.47 -15.49 11.17
C ALA A 213 19.71 -16.20 12.53
N ILE A 214 20.75 -17.04 12.64
CA ILE A 214 21.13 -17.71 13.90
C ILE A 214 21.49 -16.68 14.97
N SER A 215 22.08 -15.56 14.60
CA SER A 215 22.42 -14.49 15.56
C SER A 215 21.16 -13.87 16.18
N HIS A 216 20.07 -13.76 15.42
CA HIS A 216 18.76 -13.35 15.97
C HIS A 216 18.20 -14.39 16.94
N LEU A 217 18.25 -15.68 16.59
CA LEU A 217 17.73 -16.76 17.43
C LEU A 217 18.46 -16.86 18.77
N LYS A 218 19.76 -16.56 18.80
CA LYS A 218 20.56 -16.56 20.03
C LYS A 218 20.14 -15.49 21.05
N LEU A 219 19.39 -14.47 20.63
CA LEU A 219 18.83 -13.47 21.54
C LEU A 219 17.57 -13.96 22.26
N LEU A 220 16.84 -14.92 21.67
CA LEU A 220 15.56 -15.39 22.22
C LEU A 220 15.70 -15.94 23.65
N PRO A 221 16.65 -16.83 23.99
CA PRO A 221 16.78 -17.33 25.36
C PRO A 221 17.03 -16.21 26.38
N SER A 222 17.86 -15.21 26.03
CA SER A 222 18.14 -14.08 26.93
C SER A 222 16.93 -13.18 27.13
N ILE A 223 16.15 -12.94 26.07
CA ILE A 223 14.91 -12.15 26.16
C ILE A 223 13.85 -12.90 26.97
N LEU A 224 13.69 -14.21 26.71
CA LEU A 224 12.76 -15.06 27.43
C LEU A 224 13.11 -15.10 28.92
N TYR A 225 14.34 -15.43 29.27
CA TYR A 225 14.80 -15.47 30.66
C TYR A 225 14.66 -14.12 31.39
N ALA A 226 14.88 -13.01 30.69
CA ALA A 226 14.71 -11.67 31.27
C ALA A 226 13.25 -11.30 31.55
N GLN A 227 12.29 -11.89 30.84
CA GLN A 227 10.86 -11.65 31.04
C GLN A 227 10.21 -12.69 31.95
N ASP A 228 10.64 -13.96 31.84
CA ASP A 228 10.14 -15.10 32.59
C ASP A 228 11.27 -16.12 32.78
N SER A 229 11.79 -16.20 34.01
CA SER A 229 12.90 -17.09 34.36
C SER A 229 12.47 -18.53 34.65
N GLU A 230 11.16 -18.82 34.71
CA GLU A 230 10.62 -20.15 35.08
C GLU A 230 10.14 -20.96 33.86
N LEU A 231 10.18 -20.38 32.66
CA LEU A 231 9.73 -20.97 31.38
C LEU A 231 10.77 -21.93 30.78
#